data_AF-A0A368B130-F1
#
_entry.id   AF-A0A368B130-F1
#
_cell.length_a   1.000
_cell.length_b   1.000
_cell.length_c   1.000
_cell.angle_alpha   90.00
_cell.angle_beta   90.00
_cell.angle_gamma   90.00
#
_symmetry.space_group_name_H-M   'P 1'
#
loop_
_entity.id
_entity.type
_entity.pdbx_description
1 polymer ?
#
loop_
_entity_poly.entity_id
_entity_poly.type
_entity_poly.pdbx_seq_one_letter_code
_entity_poly.pdbx_strand_id
1 'polypeptide(L)' 'MNAESIVSMLAKLFQNRGADVDQAERMASQLIKRARQIAEVEAISEKQALEQLLKKITEAQ' A
#
# COMPACT_ATOMS: atom_id res chain seq x y z
N MET A 1 3.30 13.41 -3.91
CA MET A 1 3.06 12.47 -2.79
C MET A 1 4.38 12.26 -2.08
N ASN A 2 4.44 12.43 -0.76
CA ASN A 2 5.66 12.14 -0.01
C ASN A 2 5.61 10.67 0.42
N ALA A 3 6.55 9.84 -0.06
CA ALA A 3 6.46 8.39 0.07
C ALA A 3 6.48 7.94 1.55
N GLU A 4 7.24 8.61 2.40
CA GLU A 4 7.33 8.32 3.85
C GLU A 4 5.98 8.48 4.57
N SER A 5 5.17 9.48 4.21
CA SER A 5 3.87 9.68 4.87
C SER A 5 2.87 8.57 4.53
N ILE A 6 3.00 7.98 3.33
CA ILE A 6 2.12 6.91 2.85
C ILE A 6 2.54 5.57 3.48
N VAL A 7 3.84 5.30 3.58
CA VAL A 7 4.34 4.11 4.30
C VAL A 7 3.81 4.10 5.73
N SER A 8 3.91 5.23 6.44
CA SER A 8 3.43 5.33 7.83
C SER A 8 1.92 5.12 7.96
N MET A 9 1.12 5.69 7.05
CA MET A 9 -0.33 5.49 7.02
C MET A 9 -0.70 4.02 6.77
N LEU A 10 -0.06 3.38 5.79
CA LEU A 10 -0.30 1.98 5.45
C LEU A 10 0.17 1.05 6.57
N ALA A 11 1.31 1.33 7.20
CA ALA A 11 1.80 0.57 8.33
C ALA A 11 0.78 0.62 9.49
N LYS A 12 0.25 1.80 9.83
CA LYS A 12 -0.83 1.92 10.82
C LYS A 12 -2.08 1.12 10.45
N LEU A 13 -2.47 1.11 9.18
CA LEU A 13 -3.59 0.30 8.71
C LEU A 13 -3.35 -1.20 8.92
N PHE A 14 -2.15 -1.69 8.63
CA PHE A 14 -1.80 -3.09 8.88
C PHE A 14 -1.68 -3.43 10.36
N GLN A 15 -1.14 -2.52 11.19
CA GLN A 15 -1.12 -2.68 12.64
C GLN A 15 -2.52 -2.78 13.23
N ASN A 16 -3.44 -1.93 12.79
CA ASN A 16 -4.85 -1.99 13.20
C ASN A 16 -5.54 -3.29 12.77
N ARG A 17 -4.97 -4.03 11.81
CA ARG A 17 -5.42 -5.35 11.36
C ARG A 17 -4.63 -6.51 11.99
N GLY A 18 -3.77 -6.24 12.98
CA GLY A 18 -3.06 -7.24 13.78
C GLY A 18 -1.65 -7.58 13.32
N ALA A 19 -1.09 -6.87 12.34
CA ALA A 19 0.33 -7.01 12.00
C ALA A 19 1.20 -6.35 13.09
N ASP A 20 2.33 -6.97 13.42
CA ASP A 20 3.35 -6.30 14.24
C ASP A 20 3.97 -5.11 13.48
N VAL A 21 4.70 -4.25 14.19
CA VAL A 21 5.25 -3.00 13.62
C VAL A 21 6.17 -3.28 12.42
N ASP A 22 7.10 -4.23 12.55
CA ASP A 22 8.06 -4.56 11.50
C ASP A 22 7.36 -5.19 10.29
N GLN A 23 6.38 -6.06 10.54
CA GLN A 23 5.56 -6.67 9.51
C GLN A 23 4.74 -5.61 8.77
N ALA A 24 4.12 -4.68 9.50
CA ALA A 24 3.31 -3.62 8.93
C ALA A 24 4.13 -2.67 8.03
N GLU A 25 5.34 -2.30 8.44
CA GLU A 25 6.25 -1.49 7.62
C GLU A 25 6.71 -2.23 6.37
N ARG A 26 7.04 -3.53 6.49
CA ARG A 26 7.36 -4.38 5.34
C ARG A 26 6.19 -4.46 4.37
N MET A 27 4.98 -4.71 4.88
CA MET A 27 3.76 -4.79 4.07
C MET A 27 3.47 -3.46 3.35
N ALA A 28 3.59 -2.33 4.05
CA ALA A 28 3.42 -0.99 3.47
C ALA A 28 4.42 -0.73 2.33
N SER A 29 5.69 -1.04 2.57
CA SER A 29 6.75 -0.89 1.56
C SER A 29 6.50 -1.74 0.32
N GLN A 30 6.06 -2.99 0.52
CA GLN A 30 5.75 -3.89 -0.60
C GLN A 30 4.51 -3.44 -1.37
N LEU A 31 3.49 -2.92 -0.68
CA LEU A 31 2.29 -2.40 -1.33
C LEU A 31 2.62 -1.23 -2.25
N ILE A 32 3.48 -0.30 -1.79
CA ILE A 32 3.93 0.83 -2.60
C ILE A 32 4.75 0.35 -3.79
N LYS A 33 5.71 -0.56 -3.59
CA LYS A 33 6.47 -1.15 -4.71
C LYS A 33 5.54 -1.77 -5.75
N ARG A 34 4.50 -2.48 -5.30
CA ARG A 34 3.50 -3.07 -6.20
C ARG A 34 2.67 -2.02 -6.92
N ALA A 35 2.27 -0.95 -6.25
CA ALA A 35 1.56 0.17 -6.85
C ALA A 35 2.38 0.82 -7.98
N ARG A 36 3.69 1.00 -7.79
CA ARG A 36 4.60 1.52 -8.82
C ARG A 36 4.64 0.63 -10.05
N GLN A 37 4.83 -0.68 -9.85
CA GLN A 37 4.85 -1.64 -10.95
C GLN A 37 3.52 -1.62 -11.74
N ILE A 38 2.38 -1.57 -11.05
CA ILE A 38 1.07 -1.50 -11.71
C ILE A 38 0.91 -0.19 -12.48
N ALA A 39 1.32 0.94 -11.89
CA ALA A 39 1.28 2.24 -12.53
C ALA A 39 2.05 2.25 -13.85
N GLU A 40 3.25 1.64 -13.87
CA GLU A 40 4.06 1.48 -15.08
C GLU A 40 3.38 0.57 -16.12
N VAL A 41 2.87 -0.59 -15.71
CA VAL A 41 2.27 -1.59 -16.61
C VAL A 41 0.95 -1.09 -17.22
N GLU A 42 0.12 -0.43 -16.42
CA GLU A 42 -1.22 0.00 -16.82
C GLU A 42 -1.26 1.46 -17.31
N ALA A 43 -0.12 2.15 -17.34
CA ALA A 43 0.01 3.56 -17.70
C ALA A 43 -0.95 4.49 -16.90
N ILE A 44 -1.12 4.20 -15.62
CA ILE A 44 -1.90 4.99 -14.65
C ILE A 44 -0.98 5.65 -13.62
N SER A 45 -1.53 6.54 -12.80
CA SER A 45 -0.74 7.12 -11.71
C SER A 45 -0.49 6.13 -10.57
N GLU A 46 0.65 6.26 -9.86
CA GLU A 46 0.94 5.49 -8.64
C GLU A 46 -0.20 5.60 -7.60
N LYS A 47 -0.85 6.76 -7.52
CA LYS A 47 -2.01 6.99 -6.65
C LYS A 47 -3.17 6.08 -7.02
N GLN A 48 -3.55 6.05 -8.30
CA GLN A 48 -4.64 5.21 -8.79
C GLN A 48 -4.33 3.72 -8.59
N ALA A 49 -3.10 3.30 -8.90
CA ALA A 49 -2.66 1.93 -8.68
C ALA A 49 -2.72 1.52 -7.19
N LEU A 50 -2.33 2.42 -6.29
CA LEU A 50 -2.40 2.20 -4.85
C LEU A 50 -3.85 2.12 -4.36
N GLU A 51 -4.75 3.00 -4.83
CA GLU A 51 -6.17 2.95 -4.52
C GLU A 51 -6.81 1.63 -4.97
N GLN A 52 -6.48 1.14 -6.17
CA GLN A 52 -6.94 -0.16 -6.64
C GLN A 52 -6.45 -1.32 -5.76
N LEU A 53 -5.18 -1.30 -5.35
CA LEU A 53 -4.62 -2.31 -4.46
C LEU A 53 -5.29 -2.30 -3.09
N LEU A 54 -5.51 -1.10 -2.52
CA LEU A 54 -6.19 -0.95 -1.24
C LEU A 54 -7.62 -1.46 -1.29
N LYS A 55 -8.34 -1.15 -2.37
CA LYS A 55 -9.70 -1.64 -2.60
C LYS A 55 -9.74 -3.17 -2.56
N LYS A 56 -8.81 -3.85 -3.23
CA LYS A 56 -8.69 -5.32 -3.19
C LYS A 56 -8.43 -5.86 -1.78
N ILE A 57 -7.63 -5.18 -0.97
CA ILE A 57 -7.32 -5.59 0.41
C ILE A 57 -8.50 -5.37 1.37
N THR A 58 -9.33 -4.35 1.11
CA THR A 58 -10.51 -4.06 1.93
C THR A 58 -11.73 -4.89 1.53
N GLU A 59 -11.89 -5.24 0.24
CA GLU A 59 -13.02 -6.01 -0.27
C GLU A 59 -12.82 -7.52 -0.18
N ALA A 60 -11.59 -8.00 0.02
CA ALA A 60 -11.29 -9.43 0.21
C ALA A 60 -11.55 -9.93 1.65
N GLN A 61 -12.36 -9.20 2.44
CA GLN A 61 -12.71 -9.54 3.84
C GLN A 61 -14.16 -10.00 3.95
#